data_AF-A0A1A6HHA2-F1
#
_entry.id   AF-A0A1A6HHA2-F1
#
_cell.length_a   1.000
_cell.length_b   1.000
_cell.length_c   1.000
_cell.angle_alpha   90.00
_cell.angle_beta   90.00
_cell.angle_gamma   90.00
#
_symmetry.space_group_name_H-M   'P 1'
#
loop_
_entity.id
_entity.type
_entity.pdbx_description
1 polymer ?
#
loop_
_entity_poly.entity_id
_entity_poly.type
_entity_poly.pdbx_seq_one_letter_code
_entity_poly.pdbx_strand_id
1 'polypeptide(L)'
;MEESSLNRVPSRGGVNFLNVARTYIPNTKVECHYTLPPGTMPSASDWIGIFKVEAACVRDYHTFVWSSVPESTTDGSPTHASVQFQASYLPKPGAQLYQFRYVNRQGRVCGQSPPFQFREPRPMDELVTLEEADGGSDILLVVPKATVLQNQLDESQQERNDLMQLKLQLEDQVTELRSRVQELETALSTARREHSELTEQYKGLSRSHGELTEERDILSQQQGEHVARILELEDDIQTISDKVLMKEVELDRVRDTVKALTREQEKLLGQLKEVQADKERNEVEFQMVQEENCRLTVELQEAKGRQEEQGAQVQRLKDKVAHMKDALAQAQQKVLEPLKEQLRGVQELAASSQQKAALLGEELATAAGARDRTISELHRSRLEVAEVSGRLAELSLHMKEEKCQWSKERTGLLQNMEAEKDKILKLSAEILRLEKTVQEERSQSHVFKTELAREKDSSLVQLSESKRELTELRSALRVLQKEKEQLQAEKQELLEYMRKLEARLEKVADEKWNEDAATEDEEATPGLSLSPVL
;
A
#
# COMPACT_ATOMS: atom_id res chain seq x y z
N MET A 1 91.72 21.56 -14.75
CA MET A 1 92.72 20.61 -14.23
C MET A 1 91.98 19.82 -13.15
N GLU A 2 91.66 18.54 -13.29
CA GLU A 2 92.15 17.50 -14.19
C GLU A 2 90.99 16.68 -14.76
N GLU A 3 91.28 16.13 -15.92
CA GLU A 3 90.45 15.33 -16.80
C GLU A 3 90.64 13.83 -16.49
N SER A 4 89.60 13.03 -16.78
CA SER A 4 89.71 11.60 -17.19
C SER A 4 89.99 10.58 -16.07
N SER A 5 89.09 9.63 -15.81
CA SER A 5 88.99 8.45 -16.67
C SER A 5 87.69 7.64 -16.44
N LEU A 6 86.93 7.48 -17.53
CA LEU A 6 86.17 6.28 -17.90
C LEU A 6 85.17 5.67 -16.89
N ASN A 7 84.07 6.39 -16.59
CA ASN A 7 82.83 5.71 -16.22
C ASN A 7 81.95 5.56 -17.46
N ARG A 8 82.08 4.39 -18.13
CA ARG A 8 81.19 3.98 -19.21
C ARG A 8 79.78 3.81 -18.61
N VAL A 9 78.89 4.75 -18.95
CA VAL A 9 77.46 4.72 -18.65
C VAL A 9 76.90 3.31 -18.93
N PRO A 10 76.21 2.63 -17.98
CA PRO A 10 75.54 1.37 -18.30
C PRO A 10 74.41 1.67 -19.27
N SER A 11 74.49 1.07 -20.46
CA SER A 11 73.49 1.14 -21.51
C SER A 11 72.10 0.84 -20.94
N ARG A 12 71.19 1.84 -20.97
CA ARG A 12 69.80 1.80 -20.48
C ARG A 12 68.85 0.81 -21.22
N GLY A 13 69.38 -0.23 -21.86
CA GLY A 13 68.61 -1.24 -22.58
C GLY A 13 69.19 -2.65 -22.49
N GLY A 14 70.00 -2.92 -21.47
CA GLY A 14 70.70 -4.20 -21.29
C GLY A 14 70.07 -5.14 -20.26
N VAL A 15 70.45 -6.41 -20.30
CA VAL A 15 70.10 -7.46 -19.32
C VAL A 15 70.54 -7.05 -17.92
N ASN A 16 69.63 -7.14 -16.94
CA ASN A 16 69.89 -6.78 -15.55
C ASN A 16 70.12 -8.02 -14.68
N PHE A 17 71.16 -8.04 -13.86
CA PHE A 17 71.42 -9.16 -12.95
C PHE A 17 70.81 -8.88 -11.56
N LEU A 18 70.09 -9.86 -11.02
CA LEU A 18 69.39 -9.77 -9.74
C LEU A 18 70.15 -10.50 -8.63
N ASN A 19 70.07 -9.98 -7.41
CA ASN A 19 70.58 -10.62 -6.20
C ASN A 19 72.04 -11.09 -6.30
N VAL A 20 72.88 -10.31 -6.99
CA VAL A 20 74.31 -10.62 -7.12
C VAL A 20 74.98 -10.39 -5.78
N ALA A 21 75.41 -11.47 -5.15
CA ALA A 21 76.09 -11.42 -3.87
C ALA A 21 77.47 -10.76 -4.01
N ARG A 22 77.91 -10.02 -2.98
CA ARG A 22 79.27 -9.45 -2.96
C ARG A 22 80.35 -10.54 -2.88
N THR A 23 80.02 -11.66 -2.27
CA THR A 23 80.89 -12.82 -2.09
C THR A 23 80.09 -14.09 -2.36
N TYR A 24 80.64 -14.99 -3.16
CA TYR A 24 80.15 -16.36 -3.33
C TYR A 24 81.08 -17.34 -2.62
N ILE A 25 80.51 -18.37 -2.01
CA ILE A 25 81.28 -19.39 -1.28
C ILE A 25 82.00 -20.29 -2.29
N PRO A 26 83.33 -20.48 -2.20
CA PRO A 26 84.07 -21.37 -3.08
C PRO A 26 83.54 -22.80 -3.03
N ASN A 27 83.71 -23.55 -4.13
CA ASN A 27 83.27 -24.95 -4.25
C ASN A 27 81.76 -25.19 -4.12
N THR A 28 80.93 -24.14 -4.12
CA THR A 28 79.47 -24.25 -4.20
C THR A 28 78.96 -23.84 -5.57
N LYS A 29 77.82 -24.39 -6.00
CA LYS A 29 77.16 -23.95 -7.23
C LYS A 29 76.75 -22.47 -7.11
N VAL A 30 76.88 -21.72 -8.19
CA VAL A 30 76.42 -20.32 -8.23
C VAL A 30 75.23 -20.20 -9.17
N GLU A 31 74.10 -19.75 -8.63
CA GLU A 31 72.94 -19.41 -9.42
C GLU A 31 72.95 -17.92 -9.77
N CYS A 32 72.85 -17.63 -11.06
CA CYS A 32 72.86 -16.29 -11.60
C CYS A 32 71.44 -15.96 -12.09
N HIS A 33 70.78 -15.04 -11.39
CA HIS A 33 69.44 -14.56 -11.73
C HIS A 33 69.54 -13.29 -12.57
N TYR A 34 68.75 -13.19 -13.62
CA TYR A 34 68.74 -12.02 -14.50
C TYR A 34 67.37 -11.76 -15.10
N THR A 35 67.17 -10.51 -15.51
CA THR A 35 65.95 -10.02 -16.14
C THR A 35 66.27 -9.51 -17.54
N LEU A 36 65.58 -10.06 -18.53
CA LEU A 36 65.62 -9.60 -19.92
C LEU A 36 64.65 -8.42 -20.09
N PRO A 37 65.10 -7.26 -20.63
CA PRO A 37 64.23 -6.13 -20.90
C PRO A 37 63.09 -6.47 -21.87
N PRO A 38 61.91 -5.84 -21.74
CA PRO A 38 60.79 -6.04 -22.67
C PRO A 38 61.23 -5.83 -24.13
N GLY A 39 60.86 -6.77 -25.02
CA GLY A 39 61.22 -6.74 -26.43
C GLY A 39 62.57 -7.40 -26.78
N THR A 40 63.31 -7.93 -25.80
CA THR A 40 64.51 -8.75 -26.07
C THR A 40 64.08 -10.14 -26.55
N MET A 41 64.61 -10.59 -27.68
CA MET A 41 64.40 -11.96 -28.19
C MET A 41 65.62 -12.83 -27.83
N PRO A 42 65.58 -13.60 -26.72
CA PRO A 42 66.69 -14.47 -26.33
C PRO A 42 66.88 -15.59 -27.36
N SER A 43 68.13 -15.86 -27.74
CA SER A 43 68.52 -16.95 -28.63
C SER A 43 69.12 -18.10 -27.83
N ALA A 44 68.96 -19.33 -28.31
CA ALA A 44 69.64 -20.51 -27.74
C ALA A 44 71.18 -20.43 -27.82
N SER A 45 71.70 -19.45 -28.57
CA SER A 45 73.12 -19.13 -28.71
C SER A 45 73.56 -17.94 -27.85
N ASP A 46 72.68 -17.40 -27.01
CA ASP A 46 73.06 -16.39 -26.03
C ASP A 46 73.63 -17.09 -24.80
N TRP A 47 74.57 -16.47 -24.12
CA TRP A 47 75.25 -17.09 -22.98
C TRP A 47 75.68 -16.07 -21.95
N ILE A 48 75.86 -16.54 -20.73
CA ILE A 48 76.33 -15.74 -19.61
C ILE A 48 77.70 -16.29 -19.21
N GLY A 49 78.69 -15.42 -19.20
CA GLY A 49 80.04 -15.75 -18.76
C GLY A 49 80.39 -15.11 -17.44
N ILE A 50 81.27 -15.77 -16.70
CA ILE A 50 82.00 -15.18 -15.58
C ILE A 50 83.30 -14.63 -16.14
N PHE A 51 83.52 -13.33 -15.98
CA PHE A 51 84.71 -12.63 -16.45
C PHE A 51 85.44 -12.05 -15.27
N LYS A 52 86.77 -12.01 -15.34
CA LYS A 52 87.54 -11.11 -14.48
C LYS A 52 87.15 -9.67 -14.84
N VAL A 53 87.10 -8.77 -13.87
CA VAL A 53 86.73 -7.37 -14.11
C VAL A 53 87.64 -6.73 -15.18
N GLU A 54 88.93 -7.07 -15.18
CA GLU A 54 89.93 -6.61 -16.15
C GLU A 54 89.88 -7.28 -17.54
N ALA A 55 88.93 -8.20 -17.79
CA ALA A 55 88.82 -8.89 -19.08
C ALA A 55 88.46 -7.91 -20.22
N ALA A 56 89.33 -7.82 -21.24
CA ALA A 56 89.26 -6.84 -22.33
C ALA A 56 88.33 -7.28 -23.48
N CYS A 57 88.24 -8.58 -23.75
CA CYS A 57 87.38 -9.10 -24.81
C CYS A 57 86.44 -10.23 -24.34
N VAL A 58 85.42 -10.51 -25.14
CA VAL A 58 84.41 -11.55 -24.86
C VAL A 58 85.01 -12.97 -24.85
N ARG A 59 86.19 -13.16 -25.45
CA ARG A 59 86.91 -14.45 -25.43
C ARG A 59 87.66 -14.70 -24.12
N ASP A 60 87.83 -13.69 -23.27
CA ASP A 60 88.53 -13.78 -21.98
C ASP A 60 87.61 -14.25 -20.85
N TYR A 61 86.60 -15.06 -21.16
CA TYR A 61 85.70 -15.63 -20.14
C TYR A 61 86.45 -16.68 -19.32
N HIS A 62 86.13 -16.76 -18.03
CA HIS A 62 86.63 -17.83 -17.17
C HIS A 62 85.82 -19.12 -17.38
N THR A 63 84.50 -18.99 -17.30
CA THR A 63 83.53 -20.05 -17.56
C THR A 63 82.25 -19.44 -18.12
N PHE A 64 81.43 -20.23 -18.80
CA PHE A 64 80.18 -19.77 -19.38
C PHE A 64 79.08 -20.82 -19.30
N VAL A 65 77.84 -20.36 -19.38
CA VAL A 65 76.63 -21.19 -19.47
C VAL A 65 75.70 -20.58 -20.51
N TRP A 66 75.10 -21.42 -21.35
CA TRP A 66 74.10 -20.98 -22.32
C TRP A 66 72.85 -20.44 -21.60
N SER A 67 72.32 -19.33 -22.09
CA SER A 67 71.11 -18.70 -21.59
C SER A 67 69.89 -19.55 -21.97
N SER A 68 69.02 -19.81 -21.00
CA SER A 68 67.76 -20.52 -21.25
C SER A 68 66.81 -19.63 -22.07
N VAL A 69 66.21 -20.19 -23.13
CA VAL A 69 65.16 -19.53 -23.91
C VAL A 69 63.81 -19.81 -23.24
N PRO A 70 63.06 -18.79 -22.78
CA PRO A 70 61.75 -18.97 -22.17
C PRO A 70 60.73 -19.53 -23.19
N GLU A 71 59.91 -20.51 -22.81
CA GLU A 71 58.95 -21.18 -23.72
C GLU A 71 57.70 -20.34 -24.06
N SER A 72 57.47 -19.19 -23.42
CA SER A 72 56.33 -18.31 -23.71
C SER A 72 56.64 -16.82 -23.45
N THR A 73 56.94 -16.08 -24.51
CA THR A 73 57.11 -14.62 -24.45
C THR A 73 55.73 -13.96 -24.49
N THR A 74 55.15 -13.66 -23.33
CA THR A 74 53.95 -12.82 -23.25
C THR A 74 54.33 -11.35 -23.44
N ASP A 75 53.63 -10.68 -24.37
CA ASP A 75 53.95 -9.35 -24.87
C ASP A 75 54.09 -8.30 -23.74
N GLY A 76 55.25 -7.64 -23.72
CA GLY A 76 55.48 -6.38 -22.99
C GLY A 76 56.03 -6.47 -21.57
N SER A 77 56.17 -7.65 -20.97
CA SER A 77 56.70 -7.80 -19.60
C SER A 77 58.18 -8.22 -19.56
N PRO A 78 58.98 -7.77 -18.55
CA PRO A 78 60.36 -8.19 -18.39
C PRO A 78 60.46 -9.66 -17.96
N THR A 79 61.18 -10.49 -18.73
CA THR A 79 61.28 -11.93 -18.46
C THR A 79 62.39 -12.25 -17.47
N HIS A 80 62.06 -12.97 -16.39
CA HIS A 80 63.02 -13.43 -15.39
C HIS A 80 63.55 -14.82 -15.76
N ALA A 81 64.87 -15.00 -15.69
CA ALA A 81 65.53 -16.26 -15.97
C ALA A 81 66.72 -16.49 -15.03
N SER A 82 67.12 -17.75 -14.85
CA SER A 82 68.30 -18.11 -14.09
C SER A 82 69.16 -19.15 -14.81
N VAL A 83 70.47 -19.06 -14.60
CA VAL A 83 71.44 -20.07 -15.05
C VAL A 83 72.32 -20.51 -13.89
N GLN A 84 72.81 -21.74 -13.95
CA GLN A 84 73.60 -22.32 -12.87
C GLN A 84 75.03 -22.62 -13.34
N PHE A 85 76.00 -22.04 -12.64
CA PHE A 85 77.42 -22.36 -12.79
C PHE A 85 77.81 -23.48 -11.82
N GLN A 86 78.41 -24.55 -12.36
CA GLN A 86 78.88 -25.68 -11.55
C GLN A 86 80.18 -25.35 -10.82
N ALA A 87 80.28 -25.81 -9.58
CA ALA A 87 81.40 -25.52 -8.68
C ALA A 87 82.78 -25.85 -9.28
N SER A 88 82.89 -26.93 -10.06
CA SER A 88 84.14 -27.38 -10.68
C SER A 88 84.74 -26.41 -11.69
N TYR A 89 83.93 -25.52 -12.25
CA TYR A 89 84.35 -24.53 -13.25
C TYR A 89 84.42 -23.11 -12.70
N LEU A 90 84.20 -22.94 -11.40
CA LEU A 90 84.27 -21.64 -10.76
C LEU A 90 85.72 -21.26 -10.46
N PRO A 91 86.02 -19.95 -10.43
CA PRO A 91 87.33 -19.48 -10.04
C PRO A 91 87.76 -19.95 -8.66
N LYS A 92 89.06 -20.17 -8.50
CA LYS A 92 89.67 -20.48 -7.19
C LYS A 92 89.45 -19.30 -6.22
N PRO A 93 89.30 -19.57 -4.91
CA PRO A 93 89.19 -18.53 -3.90
C PRO A 93 90.36 -17.55 -3.98
N GLY A 94 90.08 -16.24 -3.85
CA GLY A 94 91.12 -15.22 -3.93
C GLY A 94 90.61 -13.79 -3.83
N ALA A 95 91.50 -12.83 -4.10
CA ALA A 95 91.17 -11.39 -4.14
C ALA A 95 90.71 -10.91 -5.52
N GLN A 96 90.71 -11.79 -6.52
CA GLN A 96 90.28 -11.48 -7.87
C GLN A 96 88.77 -11.19 -7.88
N LEU A 97 88.40 -10.04 -8.44
CA LEU A 97 87.01 -9.68 -8.69
C LEU A 97 86.54 -10.24 -10.04
N TYR A 98 85.33 -10.75 -10.03
CA TYR A 98 84.63 -11.30 -11.17
C TYR A 98 83.29 -10.60 -11.37
N GLN A 99 82.73 -10.70 -12.57
CA GLN A 99 81.41 -10.20 -12.90
C GLN A 99 80.74 -11.12 -13.92
N PHE A 100 79.41 -11.20 -13.86
CA PHE A 100 78.63 -11.82 -14.91
C PHE A 100 78.52 -10.86 -16.10
N ARG A 101 78.65 -11.39 -17.31
CA ARG A 101 78.35 -10.65 -18.54
C ARG A 101 77.42 -11.50 -19.42
N TYR A 102 76.32 -10.90 -19.86
CA TYR A 102 75.41 -11.51 -20.83
C TYR A 102 75.90 -11.20 -22.25
N VAL A 103 76.06 -12.21 -23.09
CA VAL A 103 76.56 -12.10 -24.46
C VAL A 103 75.51 -12.66 -25.42
N ASN A 104 75.11 -11.85 -26.40
CA ASN A 104 74.13 -12.26 -27.40
C ASN A 104 74.75 -13.05 -28.56
N ARG A 105 73.92 -13.60 -29.46
CA ARG A 105 74.31 -14.33 -30.68
C ARG A 105 75.29 -13.57 -31.57
N GLN A 106 75.24 -12.24 -31.56
CA GLN A 106 76.14 -11.37 -32.34
C GLN A 106 77.48 -11.12 -31.63
N GLY A 107 77.71 -11.73 -30.46
CA GLY A 107 78.94 -11.58 -29.68
C GLY A 107 79.06 -10.25 -28.93
N ARG A 108 77.95 -9.52 -28.75
CA ARG A 108 77.92 -8.25 -28.01
C ARG A 108 77.53 -8.47 -26.56
N VAL A 109 78.18 -7.74 -25.65
CA VAL A 109 77.83 -7.73 -24.23
C VAL A 109 76.59 -6.88 -24.02
N CYS A 110 75.49 -7.51 -23.62
CA CYS A 110 74.19 -6.87 -23.42
C CYS A 110 73.85 -6.63 -21.95
N GLY A 111 74.67 -7.07 -20.99
CA GLY A 111 74.44 -6.82 -19.57
C GLY A 111 75.68 -7.16 -18.75
N GLN A 112 75.89 -6.47 -17.63
CA GLN A 112 77.02 -6.71 -16.72
C GLN A 112 76.57 -6.58 -15.26
N SER A 113 76.97 -7.52 -14.40
CA SER A 113 76.66 -7.46 -12.97
C SER A 113 77.61 -6.54 -12.21
N PRO A 114 77.26 -6.13 -10.97
CA PRO A 114 78.24 -5.67 -9.99
C PRO A 114 79.36 -6.70 -9.78
N PRO A 115 80.58 -6.26 -9.42
CA PRO A 115 81.69 -7.16 -9.17
C PRO A 115 81.49 -7.96 -7.87
N PHE A 116 81.92 -9.21 -7.88
CA PHE A 116 81.89 -10.14 -6.76
C PHE A 116 83.18 -10.95 -6.66
N GLN A 117 83.38 -11.63 -5.54
CA GLN A 117 84.57 -12.46 -5.29
C GLN A 117 84.18 -13.85 -4.79
N PHE A 118 85.09 -14.81 -4.97
CA PHE A 118 84.97 -16.13 -4.35
C PHE A 118 85.80 -16.17 -3.08
N ARG A 119 85.15 -16.15 -1.91
CA ARG A 119 85.81 -16.18 -0.60
C ARG A 119 84.97 -16.93 0.42
N GLU A 120 85.64 -17.58 1.37
CA GLU A 120 84.99 -18.27 2.49
C GLU A 120 84.42 -17.24 3.49
N PRO A 121 83.23 -17.50 4.09
CA PRO A 121 82.66 -16.64 5.13
C PRO A 121 83.57 -16.54 6.36
N ARG A 122 83.71 -15.35 6.96
CA ARG A 122 84.50 -15.16 8.20
C ARG A 122 83.60 -15.21 9.45
N PRO A 123 84.00 -15.91 10.53
CA PRO A 123 83.15 -16.11 11.72
C PRO A 123 82.70 -14.84 12.47
N MET A 124 83.45 -13.72 12.37
CA MET A 124 83.15 -12.49 13.11
C MET A 124 82.03 -11.64 12.49
N ASP A 125 81.53 -11.96 11.29
CA ASP A 125 80.47 -11.19 10.61
C ASP A 125 79.04 -11.59 11.07
N GLU A 126 78.90 -12.52 12.04
CA GLU A 126 77.63 -13.14 12.49
C GLU A 126 77.15 -12.70 13.90
N LEU A 127 77.84 -11.79 14.58
CA LEU A 127 77.48 -11.33 15.93
C LEU A 127 76.75 -9.98 15.87
N VAL A 128 75.68 -9.83 16.66
CA VAL A 128 74.92 -8.57 16.81
C VAL A 128 74.93 -8.17 18.28
N THR A 129 75.28 -6.91 18.55
CA THR A 129 75.19 -6.30 19.87
C THR A 129 73.81 -5.71 20.06
N LEU A 130 73.07 -6.19 21.06
CA LEU A 130 71.82 -5.58 21.52
C LEU A 130 72.15 -4.71 22.76
N GLU A 131 71.67 -3.47 22.76
CA GLU A 131 71.71 -2.59 23.94
C GLU A 131 70.45 -2.87 24.78
N GLU A 132 70.61 -3.34 26.02
CA GLU A 132 69.51 -3.44 26.97
C GLU A 132 69.18 -2.04 27.51
N ALA A 133 68.01 -1.50 27.18
CA ALA A 133 67.64 -0.12 27.51
C ALA A 133 67.31 0.11 28.99
N ASP A 134 67.14 -0.95 29.80
CA ASP A 134 66.56 -0.83 31.13
C ASP A 134 67.49 -1.34 32.24
N GLY A 135 68.54 -0.58 32.52
CA GLY A 135 69.33 -0.71 33.74
C GLY A 135 70.75 -0.22 33.56
N GLY A 136 71.08 0.95 34.13
CA GLY A 136 72.35 1.69 33.95
C GLY A 136 73.65 0.94 34.32
N SER A 137 73.95 -0.10 33.56
CA SER A 137 75.19 -0.84 33.41
C SER A 137 75.35 -1.04 31.92
N ASP A 138 76.39 -0.44 31.35
CA ASP A 138 76.74 -0.44 29.93
C ASP A 138 77.24 -1.84 29.53
N ILE A 139 76.35 -2.83 29.54
CA ILE A 139 76.64 -4.24 29.22
C ILE A 139 76.03 -4.53 27.84
N LEU A 140 76.90 -4.65 26.84
CA LEU A 140 76.51 -5.04 25.48
C LEU A 140 76.30 -6.56 25.44
N LEU A 141 75.05 -6.99 25.29
CA LEU A 141 74.73 -8.40 25.11
C LEU A 141 75.07 -8.80 23.67
N VAL A 142 76.17 -9.53 23.49
CA VAL A 142 76.56 -10.09 22.19
C VAL A 142 75.80 -11.40 21.99
N VAL A 143 74.75 -11.35 21.18
CA VAL A 143 73.94 -12.53 20.86
C VAL A 143 74.20 -12.92 19.40
N PRO A 144 74.26 -14.22 19.08
CA PRO A 144 74.30 -14.66 17.68
C PRO A 144 73.16 -14.01 16.88
N LYS A 145 73.48 -13.40 15.73
CA LYS A 145 72.48 -12.75 14.86
C LYS A 145 71.28 -13.65 14.52
N ALA A 146 71.52 -14.96 14.46
CA ALA A 146 70.51 -15.96 14.19
C ALA A 146 69.35 -15.95 15.21
N THR A 147 69.63 -15.78 16.52
CA THR A 147 68.56 -15.82 17.54
C THR A 147 67.73 -14.54 17.54
N VAL A 148 68.35 -13.38 17.29
CA VAL A 148 67.62 -12.10 17.19
C VAL A 148 66.68 -12.13 15.98
N LEU A 149 67.18 -12.61 14.84
CA LEU A 149 66.36 -12.77 13.64
C LEU A 149 65.27 -13.84 13.82
N GLN A 150 65.52 -14.90 14.59
CA GLN A 150 64.52 -15.92 14.90
C GLN A 150 63.37 -15.33 15.72
N ASN A 151 63.67 -14.56 16.78
CA ASN A 151 62.63 -13.92 17.61
C ASN A 151 61.80 -12.92 16.79
N GLN A 152 62.44 -12.07 15.98
CA GLN A 152 61.73 -11.13 15.10
C GLN A 152 60.85 -11.85 14.06
N LEU A 153 61.32 -13.00 13.55
CA LEU A 153 60.55 -13.83 12.64
C LEU A 153 59.33 -14.43 13.34
N ASP A 154 59.48 -14.93 14.56
CA ASP A 154 58.41 -15.53 15.35
C ASP A 154 57.35 -14.48 15.76
N GLU A 155 57.78 -13.29 16.18
CA GLU A 155 56.90 -12.14 16.46
C GLU A 155 56.11 -11.72 15.21
N SER A 156 56.79 -11.55 14.08
CA SER A 156 56.12 -11.19 12.81
C SER A 156 55.16 -12.28 12.34
N GLN A 157 55.48 -13.56 12.57
CA GLN A 157 54.57 -14.66 12.27
C GLN A 157 53.33 -14.64 13.15
N GLN A 158 53.49 -14.35 14.43
CA GLN A 158 52.38 -14.25 15.38
C GLN A 158 51.45 -13.09 15.03
N GLU A 159 52.00 -11.88 14.79
CA GLU A 159 51.22 -10.72 14.34
C GLU A 159 50.45 -11.01 13.06
N ARG A 160 51.08 -11.69 12.09
CA ARG A 160 50.42 -12.09 10.84
C ARG A 160 49.25 -13.05 11.10
N ASN A 161 49.38 -13.98 12.05
CA ASN A 161 48.31 -14.91 12.38
C ASN A 161 47.13 -14.19 13.05
N ASP A 162 47.41 -13.28 13.98
CA ASP A 162 46.39 -12.49 14.68
C ASP A 162 45.64 -11.57 13.70
N LEU A 163 46.38 -10.92 12.78
CA LEU A 163 45.78 -10.12 11.70
C LEU A 163 44.94 -10.98 10.74
N MET A 164 45.36 -12.21 10.45
CA MET A 164 44.60 -13.13 9.61
C MET A 164 43.28 -13.54 10.26
N GLN A 165 43.30 -13.81 11.57
CA GLN A 165 42.07 -14.11 12.32
C GLN A 165 41.11 -12.92 12.33
N LEU A 166 41.62 -11.71 12.60
CA LEU A 166 40.81 -10.50 12.58
C LEU A 166 40.23 -10.23 11.19
N LYS A 167 41.01 -10.43 10.13
CA LYS A 167 40.56 -10.30 8.74
C LYS A 167 39.38 -11.24 8.46
N LEU A 168 39.47 -12.52 8.85
CA LEU A 168 38.39 -13.49 8.65
C LEU A 168 37.12 -13.09 9.41
N GLN A 169 37.25 -12.66 10.67
CA GLN A 169 36.12 -12.18 11.45
C GLN A 169 35.45 -10.96 10.82
N LEU A 170 36.22 -10.02 10.30
CA LEU A 170 35.70 -8.85 9.59
C LEU A 170 35.04 -9.24 8.26
N GLU A 171 35.61 -10.19 7.53
CA GLU A 171 35.00 -10.73 6.29
C GLU A 171 33.64 -11.36 6.59
N ASP A 172 33.55 -12.18 7.64
CA ASP A 172 32.28 -12.78 8.08
C ASP A 172 31.24 -11.71 8.44
N GLN A 173 31.61 -10.71 9.25
CA GLN A 173 30.70 -9.60 9.60
C GLN A 173 30.26 -8.80 8.38
N VAL A 174 31.15 -8.56 7.42
CA VAL A 174 30.79 -7.86 6.16
C VAL A 174 29.81 -8.69 5.34
N THR A 175 29.98 -10.02 5.28
CA THR A 175 29.03 -10.89 4.56
C THR A 175 27.67 -10.92 5.24
N GLU A 176 27.62 -10.98 6.57
CA GLU A 176 26.39 -10.93 7.35
C GLU A 176 25.64 -9.60 7.15
N LEU A 177 26.36 -8.48 7.26
CA LEU A 177 25.79 -7.15 7.02
C LEU A 177 25.29 -7.00 5.59
N ARG A 178 25.99 -7.54 4.59
CA ARG A 178 25.52 -7.54 3.20
C ARG A 178 24.24 -8.33 3.02
N SER A 179 24.15 -9.52 3.63
CA SER A 179 22.91 -10.32 3.62
C SER A 179 21.76 -9.54 4.25
N ARG A 180 22.02 -8.90 5.40
CA ARG A 180 21.00 -8.12 6.11
C ARG A 180 20.51 -6.91 5.32
N VAL A 181 21.42 -6.21 4.65
CA VAL A 181 21.06 -5.09 3.76
C VAL A 181 20.18 -5.59 2.62
N GLN A 182 20.54 -6.71 1.98
CA GLN A 182 19.75 -7.28 0.89
C GLN A 182 18.35 -7.70 1.35
N GLU A 183 18.21 -8.32 2.52
CA GLU A 183 16.90 -8.63 3.12
C GLU A 183 16.07 -7.36 3.34
N LEU A 184 16.66 -6.32 3.92
CA LEU A 184 15.96 -5.05 4.16
C LEU A 184 15.57 -4.35 2.86
N GLU A 185 16.39 -4.40 1.82
CA GLU A 185 16.07 -3.86 0.50
C GLU A 185 14.90 -4.61 -0.14
N THR A 186 14.88 -5.94 -0.05
CA THR A 186 13.75 -6.73 -0.55
C THR A 186 12.46 -6.40 0.21
N ALA A 187 12.51 -6.34 1.55
CA ALA A 187 11.37 -5.96 2.37
C ALA A 187 10.87 -4.53 2.10
N LEU A 188 11.79 -3.59 1.86
CA LEU A 188 11.44 -2.22 1.47
C LEU A 188 10.73 -2.20 0.10
N SER A 189 11.22 -3.00 -0.85
CA SER A 189 10.62 -3.10 -2.18
C SER A 189 9.21 -3.69 -2.15
N THR A 190 8.98 -4.71 -1.33
CA THR A 190 7.65 -5.32 -1.17
C THR A 190 6.69 -4.36 -0.48
N ALA A 191 7.12 -3.69 0.60
CA ALA A 191 6.30 -2.69 1.29
C ALA A 191 5.93 -1.51 0.38
N ARG A 192 6.85 -1.07 -0.49
CA ARG A 192 6.55 -0.02 -1.50
C ARG A 192 5.51 -0.47 -2.52
N ARG A 193 5.61 -1.72 -3.00
CA ARG A 193 4.61 -2.29 -3.92
C ARG A 193 3.23 -2.35 -3.27
N GLU A 194 3.15 -2.86 -2.05
CA GLU A 194 1.89 -2.94 -1.29
C GLU A 194 1.29 -1.56 -1.04
N HIS A 195 2.10 -0.57 -0.68
CA HIS A 195 1.63 0.81 -0.53
C HIS A 195 1.08 1.37 -1.85
N SER A 196 1.73 1.09 -2.98
CA SER A 196 1.25 1.51 -4.29
C SER A 196 -0.11 0.86 -4.64
N GLU A 197 -0.23 -0.45 -4.41
CA GLU A 197 -1.46 -1.20 -4.64
C GLU A 197 -2.60 -0.69 -3.76
N LEU A 198 -2.35 -0.45 -2.48
CA LEU A 198 -3.33 0.09 -1.55
C LEU A 198 -3.75 1.52 -1.93
N THR A 199 -2.81 2.32 -2.43
CA THR A 199 -3.10 3.68 -2.93
C THR A 199 -4.00 3.64 -4.17
N GLU A 200 -3.76 2.71 -5.10
CA GLU A 200 -4.63 2.52 -6.27
C GLU A 200 -6.03 2.03 -5.87
N GLN A 201 -6.11 1.09 -4.92
CA GLN A 201 -7.39 0.63 -4.37
C GLN A 201 -8.17 1.77 -3.71
N TYR A 202 -7.50 2.61 -2.92
CA TYR A 202 -8.12 3.79 -2.30
C TYR A 202 -8.64 4.77 -3.36
N LYS A 203 -7.85 5.04 -4.41
CA LYS A 203 -8.29 5.87 -5.54
C LYS A 203 -9.47 5.24 -6.31
N GLY A 204 -9.50 3.92 -6.44
CA GLY A 204 -10.62 3.19 -7.03
C GLY A 204 -11.90 3.33 -6.20
N LEU A 205 -11.80 3.08 -4.89
CA LEU A 205 -12.90 3.26 -3.95
C LEU A 205 -13.40 4.70 -3.91
N SER A 206 -12.50 5.69 -3.93
CA SER A 206 -12.88 7.11 -3.94
C SER A 206 -13.62 7.49 -5.22
N ARG A 207 -13.28 6.90 -6.38
CA ARG A 207 -14.01 7.13 -7.63
C ARG A 207 -15.41 6.52 -7.57
N SER A 208 -15.52 5.25 -7.14
CA SER A 208 -16.81 4.60 -6.97
C SER A 208 -17.70 5.30 -5.94
N HIS A 209 -17.11 5.82 -4.86
CA HIS A 209 -17.84 6.64 -3.89
C HIS A 209 -18.34 7.95 -4.51
N GLY A 210 -17.55 8.58 -5.38
CA GLY A 210 -17.97 9.75 -6.16
C GLY A 210 -19.16 9.43 -7.08
N GLU A 211 -19.08 8.34 -7.85
CA GLU A 211 -20.15 7.88 -8.74
C GLU A 211 -21.46 7.61 -7.97
N LEU A 212 -21.39 6.88 -6.85
CA LEU A 212 -22.56 6.61 -5.99
C LEU A 212 -23.14 7.89 -5.37
N THR A 213 -22.30 8.87 -5.09
CA THR A 213 -22.72 10.18 -4.55
C THR A 213 -23.49 10.96 -5.62
N GLU A 214 -23.01 10.95 -6.86
CA GLU A 214 -23.69 11.55 -8.01
C GLU A 214 -25.02 10.86 -8.30
N GLU A 215 -25.06 9.51 -8.30
CA GLU A 215 -26.32 8.75 -8.48
C GLU A 215 -27.34 9.08 -7.39
N ARG A 216 -26.91 9.14 -6.12
CA ARG A 216 -27.77 9.57 -5.01
C ARG A 216 -28.32 10.97 -5.24
N ASP A 217 -27.50 11.91 -5.72
CA ASP A 217 -27.93 13.30 -5.94
C ASP A 217 -28.95 13.38 -7.09
N ILE A 218 -28.76 12.61 -8.15
CA ILE A 218 -29.74 12.47 -9.25
C ILE A 218 -31.06 11.88 -8.73
N LEU A 219 -31.01 10.80 -7.96
CA LEU A 219 -32.21 10.17 -7.39
C LEU A 219 -32.93 11.11 -6.42
N SER A 220 -32.18 11.86 -5.60
CA SER A 220 -32.73 12.88 -4.70
C SER A 220 -33.43 14.00 -5.47
N GLN A 221 -32.84 14.45 -6.58
CA GLN A 221 -33.46 15.44 -7.45
C GLN A 221 -34.76 14.90 -8.08
N GLN A 222 -34.74 13.68 -8.62
CA GLN A 222 -35.93 13.02 -9.17
C GLN A 222 -37.02 12.85 -8.11
N GLN A 223 -36.66 12.47 -6.89
CA GLN A 223 -37.59 12.39 -5.77
C GLN A 223 -38.22 13.76 -5.48
N GLY A 224 -37.41 14.84 -5.49
CA GLY A 224 -37.91 16.20 -5.35
C GLY A 224 -38.89 16.60 -6.46
N GLU A 225 -38.61 16.25 -7.71
CA GLU A 225 -39.49 16.49 -8.86
C GLU A 225 -40.80 15.71 -8.74
N HIS A 226 -40.75 14.43 -8.33
CA HIS A 226 -41.95 13.64 -8.08
C HIS A 226 -42.80 14.20 -6.94
N VAL A 227 -42.18 14.65 -5.85
CA VAL A 227 -42.90 15.31 -4.74
C VAL A 227 -43.55 16.61 -5.20
N ALA A 228 -42.84 17.44 -5.97
CA ALA A 228 -43.42 18.65 -6.53
C ALA A 228 -44.63 18.34 -7.43
N ARG A 229 -44.53 17.29 -8.25
CA ARG A 229 -45.64 16.85 -9.11
C ARG A 229 -46.84 16.33 -8.32
N ILE A 230 -46.62 15.64 -7.21
CA ILE A 230 -47.70 15.21 -6.31
C ILE A 230 -48.41 16.42 -5.73
N LEU A 231 -47.67 17.41 -5.23
CA LEU A 231 -48.25 18.64 -4.67
C LEU A 231 -49.08 19.42 -5.72
N GLU A 232 -48.62 19.49 -6.96
CA GLU A 232 -49.41 20.08 -8.07
C GLU A 232 -50.73 19.34 -8.29
N LEU A 233 -50.68 18.00 -8.33
CA LEU A 233 -51.89 17.18 -8.53
C LEU A 233 -52.85 17.27 -7.34
N GLU A 234 -52.32 17.39 -6.12
CA GLU A 234 -53.12 17.61 -4.91
C GLU A 234 -53.86 18.96 -4.98
N ASP A 235 -53.20 20.02 -5.44
CA ASP A 235 -53.82 21.34 -5.65
C ASP A 235 -54.89 21.32 -6.76
N ASP A 236 -54.62 20.62 -7.86
CA ASP A 236 -55.59 20.40 -8.94
C ASP A 236 -56.82 19.64 -8.43
N ILE A 237 -56.63 18.57 -7.65
CA ILE A 237 -57.72 17.80 -7.04
C ILE A 237 -58.53 18.67 -6.09
N GLN A 238 -57.88 19.49 -5.25
CA GLN A 238 -58.57 20.40 -4.35
C GLN A 238 -59.41 21.42 -5.15
N THR A 239 -58.83 22.01 -6.20
CA THR A 239 -59.52 22.96 -7.08
C THR A 239 -60.74 22.32 -7.78
N ILE A 240 -60.61 21.08 -8.26
CA ILE A 240 -61.73 20.33 -8.86
C ILE A 240 -62.79 20.02 -7.81
N SER A 241 -62.38 19.60 -6.61
CA SER A 241 -63.29 19.30 -5.51
C SER A 241 -64.13 20.52 -5.11
N ASP A 242 -63.52 21.70 -5.02
CA ASP A 242 -64.22 22.95 -4.74
C ASP A 242 -65.22 23.30 -5.87
N LYS A 243 -64.84 23.09 -7.14
CA LYS A 243 -65.75 23.29 -8.28
C LYS A 243 -66.92 22.32 -8.26
N VAL A 244 -66.69 21.04 -7.95
CA VAL A 244 -67.75 20.03 -7.82
C VAL A 244 -68.70 20.41 -6.69
N LEU A 245 -68.18 20.82 -5.53
CA LEU A 245 -68.98 21.28 -4.41
C LEU A 245 -69.86 22.48 -4.79
N MET A 246 -69.29 23.46 -5.50
CA MET A 246 -70.06 24.61 -6.02
C MET A 246 -71.19 24.17 -6.95
N LYS A 247 -70.94 23.20 -7.83
CA LYS A 247 -71.95 22.66 -8.75
C LYS A 247 -73.02 21.83 -8.03
N GLU A 248 -72.66 21.09 -6.99
CA GLU A 248 -73.60 20.38 -6.12
C GLU A 248 -74.56 21.36 -5.45
N VAL A 249 -74.04 22.46 -4.90
CA VAL A 249 -74.84 23.53 -4.29
C VAL A 249 -75.76 24.20 -5.32
N GLU A 250 -75.28 24.44 -6.54
CA GLU A 250 -76.13 24.95 -7.64
C GLU A 250 -77.24 23.95 -8.01
N LEU A 251 -76.93 22.65 -8.09
CA LEU A 251 -77.91 21.61 -8.37
C LEU A 251 -78.98 21.53 -7.28
N ASP A 252 -78.62 21.65 -6.01
CA ASP A 252 -79.58 21.66 -4.90
C ASP A 252 -80.49 22.89 -4.97
N ARG A 253 -79.97 24.08 -5.32
CA ARG A 253 -80.81 25.26 -5.56
C ARG A 253 -81.80 25.02 -6.70
N VAL A 254 -81.34 24.47 -7.83
CA VAL A 254 -82.22 24.14 -8.96
C VAL A 254 -83.26 23.11 -8.52
N ARG A 255 -82.88 22.06 -7.79
CA ARG A 255 -83.79 21.05 -7.25
C ARG A 255 -84.87 21.67 -6.37
N ASP A 256 -84.51 22.63 -5.53
CA ASP A 256 -85.47 23.34 -4.69
C ASP A 256 -86.41 24.23 -5.50
N THR A 257 -85.93 24.90 -6.55
CA THR A 257 -86.80 25.63 -7.48
C THR A 257 -87.77 24.71 -8.22
N VAL A 258 -87.32 23.52 -8.66
CA VAL A 258 -88.17 22.51 -9.30
C VAL A 258 -89.24 22.03 -8.33
N LYS A 259 -88.89 21.73 -7.07
CA LYS A 259 -89.87 21.37 -6.03
C LYS A 259 -90.88 22.49 -5.79
N ALA A 260 -90.46 23.76 -5.78
CA ALA A 260 -91.36 24.89 -5.61
C ALA A 260 -92.35 25.01 -6.79
N LEU A 261 -91.84 24.95 -8.03
CA LEU A 261 -92.66 24.98 -9.24
C LEU A 261 -93.61 23.77 -9.32
N THR A 262 -93.18 22.58 -8.88
CA THR A 262 -94.05 21.39 -8.84
C THR A 262 -95.22 21.60 -7.88
N ARG A 263 -94.98 22.16 -6.70
CA ARG A 263 -96.06 22.50 -5.74
C ARG A 263 -97.01 23.56 -6.30
N GLU A 264 -96.47 24.55 -7.02
CA GLU A 264 -97.29 25.57 -7.70
C GLU A 264 -98.15 24.94 -8.81
N GLN A 265 -97.56 24.05 -9.62
CA GLN A 265 -98.28 23.29 -10.63
C GLN A 265 -99.41 22.46 -10.00
N GLU A 266 -99.15 21.73 -8.91
CA GLU A 266 -100.17 20.97 -8.17
C GLU A 266 -101.30 21.88 -7.65
N LYS A 267 -100.96 23.06 -7.12
CA LYS A 267 -101.94 24.05 -6.66
C LYS A 267 -102.83 24.54 -7.81
N LEU A 268 -102.24 24.91 -8.94
CA LEU A 268 -102.98 25.33 -10.15
C LEU A 268 -103.86 24.20 -10.68
N LEU A 269 -103.38 22.96 -10.66
CA LEU A 269 -104.15 21.77 -11.04
C LEU A 269 -105.33 21.53 -10.09
N GLY A 270 -105.14 21.75 -8.79
CA GLY A 270 -106.20 21.72 -7.79
C GLY A 270 -107.26 22.79 -8.04
N GLN A 271 -106.84 24.04 -8.29
CA GLN A 271 -107.74 25.15 -8.64
C GLN A 271 -108.53 24.86 -9.92
N LEU A 272 -107.89 24.28 -10.94
CA LEU A 272 -108.57 23.92 -12.18
C LEU A 272 -109.66 22.86 -11.94
N LYS A 273 -109.40 21.88 -11.07
CA LYS A 273 -110.41 20.87 -10.68
C LYS A 273 -111.58 21.48 -9.91
N GLU A 274 -111.33 22.43 -9.02
CA GLU A 274 -112.37 23.16 -8.29
C GLU A 274 -113.26 23.95 -9.26
N VAL A 275 -112.66 24.73 -10.17
CA VAL A 275 -113.39 25.46 -11.21
C VAL A 275 -114.18 24.51 -12.11
N GLN A 276 -113.63 23.34 -12.44
CA GLN A 276 -114.33 22.32 -13.23
C GLN A 276 -115.54 21.76 -12.47
N ALA A 277 -115.42 21.48 -11.17
CA ALA A 277 -116.53 21.03 -10.33
C ALA A 277 -117.61 22.11 -10.16
N ASP A 278 -117.20 23.37 -10.00
CA ASP A 278 -118.13 24.52 -9.97
C ASP A 278 -118.84 24.69 -11.30
N LYS A 279 -118.14 24.51 -12.43
CA LYS A 279 -118.75 24.52 -13.76
C LYS A 279 -119.80 23.41 -13.88
N GLU A 280 -119.48 22.18 -13.50
CA GLU A 280 -120.42 21.05 -13.51
C GLU A 280 -121.65 21.32 -12.64
N ARG A 281 -121.45 21.91 -11.45
CA ARG A 281 -122.54 22.33 -10.56
C ARG A 281 -123.42 23.41 -11.20
N ASN A 282 -122.82 24.44 -11.79
CA ASN A 282 -123.54 25.49 -12.51
C ASN A 282 -124.28 24.94 -13.74
N GLU A 283 -123.73 23.95 -14.44
CA GLU A 283 -124.40 23.26 -15.54
C GLU A 283 -125.65 22.50 -15.06
N VAL A 284 -125.58 21.80 -13.92
CA VAL A 284 -126.74 21.14 -13.30
C VAL A 284 -127.78 22.17 -12.85
N GLU A 285 -127.36 23.26 -12.20
CA GLU A 285 -128.27 24.33 -11.80
C GLU A 285 -128.94 24.98 -13.02
N PHE A 286 -128.19 25.20 -14.11
CA PHE A 286 -128.73 25.68 -15.38
C PHE A 286 -129.76 24.71 -15.98
N GLN A 287 -129.48 23.40 -15.95
CA GLN A 287 -130.45 22.37 -16.39
C GLN A 287 -131.73 22.40 -15.55
N MET A 288 -131.62 22.52 -14.21
CA MET A 288 -132.81 22.63 -13.36
C MET A 288 -133.61 23.91 -13.65
N VAL A 289 -132.95 25.05 -13.82
CA VAL A 289 -133.61 26.30 -14.23
C VAL A 289 -134.24 26.16 -15.61
N GLN A 290 -133.59 25.46 -16.54
CA GLN A 290 -134.13 25.19 -17.88
C GLN A 290 -135.37 24.30 -17.82
N GLU A 291 -135.35 23.24 -17.01
CA GLU A 291 -136.51 22.37 -16.74
C GLU A 291 -137.66 23.15 -16.09
N GLU A 292 -137.36 24.03 -15.12
CA GLU A 292 -138.34 24.90 -14.50
C GLU A 292 -138.92 25.92 -15.50
N ASN A 293 -138.09 26.48 -16.40
CA ASN A 293 -138.55 27.35 -17.48
C ASN A 293 -139.48 26.60 -18.45
N CYS A 294 -139.17 25.34 -18.75
CA CYS A 294 -140.05 24.46 -19.53
C CYS A 294 -141.37 24.22 -18.79
N ARG A 295 -141.34 23.96 -17.48
CA ARG A 295 -142.55 23.80 -16.64
C ARG A 295 -143.40 25.06 -16.65
N LEU A 296 -142.80 26.23 -16.41
CA LEU A 296 -143.47 27.52 -16.45
C LEU A 296 -144.01 27.85 -17.84
N THR A 297 -143.33 27.45 -18.91
CA THR A 297 -143.82 27.60 -20.29
C THR A 297 -145.08 26.75 -20.51
N VAL A 298 -145.11 25.52 -20.01
CA VAL A 298 -146.31 24.66 -20.02
C VAL A 298 -147.43 25.29 -19.19
N GLU A 299 -147.15 25.77 -17.98
CA GLU A 299 -148.13 26.47 -17.12
C GLU A 299 -148.66 27.76 -17.79
N LEU A 300 -147.82 28.51 -18.51
CA LEU A 300 -148.22 29.67 -19.32
C LEU A 300 -149.10 29.25 -20.51
N GLN A 301 -148.80 28.12 -21.15
CA GLN A 301 -149.58 27.56 -22.25
C GLN A 301 -150.95 27.08 -21.76
N GLU A 302 -151.03 26.50 -20.56
CA GLU A 302 -152.28 26.17 -19.88
C GLU A 302 -153.06 27.43 -19.48
N ALA A 303 -152.39 28.49 -19.02
CA ALA A 303 -153.04 29.78 -18.74
C ALA A 303 -153.58 30.46 -20.00
N LYS A 304 -152.88 30.33 -21.15
CA LYS A 304 -153.40 30.71 -22.47
C LYS A 304 -154.61 29.87 -22.89
N GLY A 305 -154.62 28.57 -22.61
CA GLY A 305 -155.81 27.72 -22.80
C GLY A 305 -157.03 28.19 -21.99
N ARG A 306 -156.82 28.62 -20.75
CA ARG A 306 -157.87 29.22 -19.90
C ARG A 306 -158.35 30.60 -20.42
N GLN A 307 -157.50 31.34 -21.12
CA GLN A 307 -157.85 32.60 -21.81
C GLN A 307 -158.68 32.33 -23.09
N GLU A 308 -158.35 31.27 -23.84
CA GLU A 308 -159.10 30.82 -25.02
C GLU A 308 -160.50 30.28 -24.62
N GLU A 309 -160.63 29.62 -23.47
CA GLU A 309 -161.92 29.21 -22.89
C GLU A 309 -162.81 30.40 -22.48
N GLN A 310 -162.23 31.53 -22.08
CA GLN A 310 -162.96 32.78 -21.84
C GLN A 310 -163.34 33.52 -23.13
N GLY A 311 -162.57 33.33 -24.22
CA GLY A 311 -162.91 33.80 -25.58
C GLY A 311 -164.09 33.05 -26.23
N ALA A 312 -164.29 31.77 -25.86
CA ALA A 312 -165.36 30.90 -26.38
C ALA A 312 -166.79 31.27 -25.93
N GLN A 313 -166.95 32.28 -25.06
CA GLN A 313 -168.25 32.78 -24.60
C GLN A 313 -168.74 34.04 -25.34
N VAL A 314 -167.90 34.68 -26.18
CA VAL A 314 -168.26 35.88 -26.98
C VAL A 314 -168.59 35.53 -28.45
N GLN A 315 -168.17 34.37 -28.94
CA GLN A 315 -168.40 33.93 -30.33
C GLN A 315 -169.75 33.21 -30.58
N ARG A 316 -170.71 33.27 -29.63
CA ARG A 316 -172.05 32.63 -29.75
C ARG A 316 -173.16 33.53 -30.32
N LEU A 317 -172.86 34.77 -30.72
CA LEU A 317 -173.85 35.70 -31.30
C LEU A 317 -173.40 36.40 -32.59
N LYS A 318 -172.58 35.73 -33.41
CA LYS A 318 -172.43 36.08 -34.83
C LYS A 318 -172.43 34.84 -35.72
N ASP A 319 -173.49 34.08 -35.51
CA ASP A 319 -174.38 33.52 -36.53
C ASP A 319 -173.82 32.63 -37.64
N LYS A 320 -174.35 31.40 -37.62
CA LYS A 320 -175.27 30.91 -38.66
C LYS A 320 -175.26 31.77 -39.93
N VAL A 321 -174.49 31.30 -40.91
CA VAL A 321 -174.78 31.25 -42.36
C VAL A 321 -173.51 31.58 -43.13
N ALA A 322 -172.72 30.53 -43.28
CA ALA A 322 -172.04 30.15 -44.52
C ALA A 322 -171.44 28.76 -44.24
N HIS A 323 -172.25 27.73 -43.95
CA HIS A 323 -172.86 26.86 -44.95
C HIS A 323 -172.01 26.67 -46.22
N MET A 324 -171.14 25.67 -46.09
CA MET A 324 -170.73 24.68 -47.09
C MET A 324 -169.85 25.14 -48.25
N LYS A 325 -168.56 24.79 -48.15
CA LYS A 325 -167.79 24.05 -49.16
C LYS A 325 -166.42 23.69 -48.55
N ASP A 326 -166.27 22.46 -48.10
CA ASP A 326 -165.53 21.36 -48.77
C ASP A 326 -164.16 21.21 -48.09
N ALA A 327 -164.06 20.36 -47.06
CA ALA A 327 -163.78 18.91 -47.17
C ALA A 327 -162.32 18.64 -47.58
N LEU A 328 -161.48 18.23 -46.61
CA LEU A 328 -160.97 16.86 -46.47
C LEU A 328 -159.67 16.67 -47.28
N ALA A 329 -158.51 16.39 -46.67
CA ALA A 329 -158.14 15.07 -46.16
C ALA A 329 -156.85 15.20 -45.30
N GLN A 330 -156.86 14.72 -44.05
CA GLN A 330 -156.33 13.41 -43.59
C GLN A 330 -154.80 13.26 -43.80
N ALA A 331 -153.97 13.15 -42.77
CA ALA A 331 -153.84 12.11 -41.72
C ALA A 331 -152.66 11.16 -42.04
N GLN A 332 -151.74 11.09 -41.07
CA GLN A 332 -150.84 9.96 -40.72
C GLN A 332 -149.64 9.72 -41.67
N GLN A 333 -148.48 9.17 -41.28
CA GLN A 333 -148.21 8.07 -40.36
C GLN A 333 -146.70 7.89 -40.05
N LYS A 334 -146.38 7.56 -38.77
CA LYS A 334 -145.39 6.61 -38.17
C LYS A 334 -144.06 6.16 -38.88
N VAL A 335 -142.96 6.30 -38.11
CA VAL A 335 -142.07 5.24 -37.50
C VAL A 335 -140.76 4.72 -38.18
N LEU A 336 -139.74 4.56 -37.31
CA LEU A 336 -138.52 3.70 -37.27
C LEU A 336 -137.21 4.11 -38.01
N GLU A 337 -136.16 4.42 -37.23
CA GLU A 337 -134.75 4.10 -37.55
C GLU A 337 -133.95 3.95 -36.23
N PRO A 338 -133.56 2.73 -35.83
CA PRO A 338 -132.36 2.58 -35.00
C PRO A 338 -131.52 1.42 -35.53
N LEU A 339 -130.48 1.70 -36.33
CA LEU A 339 -129.44 0.71 -36.73
C LEU A 339 -128.21 1.33 -37.44
N LYS A 340 -127.71 2.49 -36.97
CA LYS A 340 -126.46 3.08 -37.50
C LYS A 340 -125.35 3.38 -36.46
N GLU A 341 -125.59 3.13 -35.17
CA GLU A 341 -124.58 3.34 -34.12
C GLU A 341 -123.84 2.07 -33.68
N GLN A 342 -124.34 0.86 -34.00
CA GLN A 342 -123.67 -0.39 -33.63
C GLN A 342 -122.47 -0.78 -34.52
N LEU A 343 -122.24 -0.11 -35.65
CA LEU A 343 -121.09 -0.38 -36.52
C LEU A 343 -119.86 0.50 -36.19
N ARG A 344 -120.05 1.65 -35.53
CA ARG A 344 -118.95 2.57 -35.17
C ARG A 344 -118.22 2.12 -33.89
N GLY A 345 -118.94 1.57 -32.91
CA GLY A 345 -118.36 1.07 -31.66
C GLY A 345 -117.52 -0.21 -31.79
N VAL A 346 -117.80 -1.07 -32.77
CA VAL A 346 -117.02 -2.31 -33.00
C VAL A 346 -115.75 -2.04 -33.83
N GLN A 347 -115.77 -1.02 -34.70
CA GLN A 347 -114.57 -0.57 -35.44
C GLN A 347 -113.58 0.22 -34.55
N GLU A 348 -114.05 1.03 -33.61
CA GLU A 348 -113.20 1.75 -32.65
C GLU A 348 -112.60 0.79 -31.58
N LEU A 349 -113.29 -0.27 -31.18
CA LEU A 349 -112.75 -1.29 -30.28
C LEU A 349 -111.65 -2.14 -30.95
N ALA A 350 -111.81 -2.48 -32.24
CA ALA A 350 -110.81 -3.22 -32.99
C ALA A 350 -109.53 -2.39 -33.24
N ALA A 351 -109.67 -1.13 -33.64
CA ALA A 351 -108.56 -0.19 -33.80
C ALA A 351 -107.83 0.08 -32.47
N SER A 352 -108.57 0.24 -31.36
CA SER A 352 -108.00 0.38 -30.02
C SER A 352 -107.24 -0.88 -29.56
N SER A 353 -107.76 -2.07 -29.84
CA SER A 353 -107.06 -3.32 -29.49
C SER A 353 -105.80 -3.55 -30.33
N GLN A 354 -105.82 -3.17 -31.62
CA GLN A 354 -104.69 -3.31 -32.52
C GLN A 354 -103.58 -2.28 -32.22
N GLN A 355 -103.96 -1.06 -31.83
CA GLN A 355 -103.03 -0.05 -31.31
C GLN A 355 -102.42 -0.48 -29.96
N LYS A 356 -103.21 -1.09 -29.05
CA LYS A 356 -102.67 -1.69 -27.82
C LYS A 356 -101.71 -2.84 -28.09
N ALA A 357 -102.01 -3.72 -29.06
CA ALA A 357 -101.10 -4.80 -29.44
C ALA A 357 -99.79 -4.27 -30.06
N ALA A 358 -99.86 -3.19 -30.84
CA ALA A 358 -98.66 -2.53 -31.39
C ALA A 358 -97.80 -1.88 -30.29
N LEU A 359 -98.41 -1.16 -29.34
CA LEU A 359 -97.71 -0.57 -28.20
C LEU A 359 -97.07 -1.64 -27.30
N LEU A 360 -97.80 -2.73 -27.01
CA LEU A 360 -97.23 -3.87 -26.28
C LEU A 360 -96.08 -4.54 -27.06
N GLY A 361 -96.16 -4.58 -28.39
CA GLY A 361 -95.09 -5.06 -29.25
C GLY A 361 -93.85 -4.17 -29.21
N GLU A 362 -94.02 -2.84 -29.24
CA GLU A 362 -92.93 -1.87 -29.05
C GLU A 362 -92.32 -1.93 -27.65
N GLU A 363 -93.14 -2.08 -26.60
CA GLU A 363 -92.68 -2.25 -25.23
C GLU A 363 -91.88 -3.54 -25.07
N LEU A 364 -92.34 -4.66 -25.66
CA LEU A 364 -91.60 -5.92 -25.69
C LEU A 364 -90.29 -5.82 -26.46
N ALA A 365 -90.28 -5.14 -27.61
CA ALA A 365 -89.06 -4.91 -28.39
C ALA A 365 -88.07 -4.01 -27.63
N THR A 366 -88.56 -2.98 -26.94
CA THR A 366 -87.76 -2.09 -26.10
C THR A 366 -87.21 -2.83 -24.88
N ALA A 367 -88.02 -3.67 -24.24
CA ALA A 367 -87.60 -4.51 -23.13
C ALA A 367 -86.57 -5.58 -23.55
N ALA A 368 -86.75 -6.21 -24.72
CA ALA A 368 -85.78 -7.14 -25.29
C ALA A 368 -84.45 -6.43 -25.61
N GLY A 369 -84.51 -5.24 -26.22
CA GLY A 369 -83.32 -4.43 -26.47
C GLY A 369 -82.61 -3.98 -25.20
N ALA A 370 -83.35 -3.66 -24.13
CA ALA A 370 -82.78 -3.37 -22.81
C ALA A 370 -82.10 -4.59 -22.20
N ARG A 371 -82.72 -5.78 -22.29
CA ARG A 371 -82.13 -7.05 -21.83
C ARG A 371 -80.84 -7.38 -22.57
N ASP A 372 -80.81 -7.22 -23.88
CA ASP A 372 -79.62 -7.58 -24.67
C ASP A 372 -78.46 -6.61 -24.39
N ARG A 373 -78.77 -5.33 -24.13
CA ARG A 373 -77.79 -4.34 -23.62
C ARG A 373 -77.24 -4.72 -22.25
N THR A 374 -78.11 -5.07 -21.29
CA THR A 374 -77.64 -5.46 -19.93
C THR A 374 -76.85 -6.76 -19.94
N ILE A 375 -77.20 -7.74 -20.79
CA ILE A 375 -76.40 -8.95 -21.00
C ILE A 375 -75.01 -8.60 -21.55
N SER A 376 -74.95 -7.72 -22.55
CA SER A 376 -73.67 -7.29 -23.14
C SER A 376 -72.81 -6.51 -22.15
N GLU A 377 -73.43 -5.65 -21.33
CA GLU A 377 -72.77 -4.92 -20.24
C GLU A 377 -72.25 -5.85 -19.15
N LEU A 378 -73.03 -6.87 -18.77
CA LEU A 378 -72.58 -7.88 -17.81
C LEU A 378 -71.39 -8.68 -18.36
N HIS A 379 -71.42 -9.07 -19.64
CA HIS A 379 -70.29 -9.74 -20.27
C HIS A 379 -69.03 -8.88 -20.30
N ARG A 380 -69.17 -7.59 -20.63
CA ARG A 380 -68.05 -6.64 -20.61
C ARG A 380 -67.47 -6.48 -19.21
N SER A 381 -68.33 -6.28 -18.20
CA SER A 381 -67.92 -6.19 -16.80
C SER A 381 -67.20 -7.46 -16.32
N ARG A 382 -67.65 -8.65 -16.73
CA ARG A 382 -66.97 -9.92 -16.42
C ARG A 382 -65.57 -9.99 -17.02
N LEU A 383 -65.38 -9.52 -18.25
CA LEU A 383 -64.07 -9.47 -18.89
C LEU A 383 -63.14 -8.46 -18.21
N GLU A 384 -63.65 -7.28 -17.88
CA GLU A 384 -62.91 -6.26 -17.13
C GLU A 384 -62.48 -6.78 -15.75
N VAL A 385 -63.36 -7.48 -15.03
CA VAL A 385 -63.03 -8.13 -13.75
C VAL A 385 -61.96 -9.20 -13.92
N ALA A 386 -62.02 -10.03 -14.97
CA ALA A 386 -61.00 -11.03 -15.24
C ALA A 386 -59.64 -10.39 -15.57
N GLU A 387 -59.64 -9.30 -16.34
CA GLU A 387 -58.43 -8.55 -16.68
C GLU A 387 -57.80 -7.92 -15.43
N VAL A 388 -58.58 -7.23 -14.60
CA VAL A 388 -58.10 -6.64 -13.35
C VAL A 388 -57.62 -7.72 -12.38
N SER A 389 -58.31 -8.86 -12.30
CA SER A 389 -57.88 -10.00 -11.50
C SER A 389 -56.56 -10.58 -11.99
N GLY A 390 -56.33 -10.62 -13.31
CA GLY A 390 -55.05 -11.04 -13.91
C GLY A 390 -53.92 -10.10 -13.52
N ARG A 391 -54.10 -8.78 -13.72
CA ARG A 391 -53.12 -7.77 -13.33
C ARG A 391 -52.81 -7.80 -11.83
N LEU A 392 -53.82 -8.02 -10.98
CA LEU A 392 -53.63 -8.18 -9.55
C LEU A 392 -52.76 -9.40 -9.21
N ALA A 393 -52.96 -10.52 -9.91
CA ALA A 393 -52.16 -11.73 -9.71
C ALA A 393 -50.70 -11.52 -10.16
N GLU A 394 -50.48 -10.85 -11.29
CA GLU A 394 -49.15 -10.48 -11.79
C GLU A 394 -48.40 -9.58 -10.80
N LEU A 395 -49.02 -8.49 -10.34
CA LEU A 395 -48.44 -7.60 -9.33
C LEU A 395 -48.17 -8.32 -8.01
N SER A 396 -49.07 -9.23 -7.61
CA SER A 396 -48.88 -10.04 -6.40
C SER A 396 -47.72 -11.02 -6.52
N LEU A 397 -47.45 -11.54 -7.71
CA LEU A 397 -46.29 -12.39 -7.98
C LEU A 397 -45.00 -11.56 -7.94
N HIS A 398 -44.99 -10.41 -8.63
CA HIS A 398 -43.84 -9.49 -8.64
C HIS A 398 -43.43 -9.08 -7.23
N MET A 399 -44.40 -8.66 -6.41
CA MET A 399 -44.15 -8.32 -5.00
C MET A 399 -43.55 -9.49 -4.19
N LYS A 400 -43.94 -10.74 -4.48
CA LYS A 400 -43.37 -11.92 -3.81
C LYS A 400 -41.95 -12.20 -4.30
N GLU A 401 -41.68 -12.01 -5.59
CA GLU A 401 -40.36 -12.17 -6.18
C GLU A 401 -39.38 -11.13 -5.63
N GLU A 402 -39.75 -9.84 -5.61
CA GLU A 402 -38.96 -8.77 -5.01
C GLU A 402 -38.70 -9.02 -3.52
N LYS A 403 -39.72 -9.45 -2.77
CA LYS A 403 -39.55 -9.81 -1.36
C LYS A 403 -38.58 -10.98 -1.18
N CYS A 404 -38.60 -11.96 -2.08
CA CYS A 404 -37.66 -13.08 -2.06
C CYS A 404 -36.23 -12.63 -2.41
N GLN A 405 -36.08 -11.77 -3.43
CA GLN A 405 -34.80 -11.18 -3.81
C GLN A 405 -34.22 -10.36 -2.67
N TRP A 406 -34.99 -9.45 -2.08
CA TRP A 406 -34.61 -8.67 -0.92
C TRP A 406 -34.21 -9.56 0.26
N SER A 407 -34.96 -10.63 0.52
CA SER A 407 -34.60 -11.58 1.58
C SER A 407 -33.24 -12.25 1.30
N LYS A 408 -32.94 -12.61 0.06
CA LYS A 408 -31.67 -13.22 -0.34
C LYS A 408 -30.52 -12.21 -0.21
N GLU A 409 -30.69 -11.00 -0.72
CA GLU A 409 -29.72 -9.92 -0.61
C GLU A 409 -29.42 -9.59 0.85
N ARG A 410 -30.46 -9.44 1.68
CA ARG A 410 -30.32 -9.23 3.12
C ARG A 410 -29.54 -10.35 3.79
N THR A 411 -29.82 -11.62 3.46
CA THR A 411 -29.03 -12.74 4.01
C THR A 411 -27.59 -12.72 3.54
N GLY A 412 -27.33 -12.37 2.28
CA GLY A 412 -25.97 -12.21 1.74
C GLY A 412 -25.20 -11.09 2.42
N LEU A 413 -25.83 -9.93 2.64
CA LEU A 413 -25.23 -8.81 3.37
C LEU A 413 -24.89 -9.19 4.81
N LEU A 414 -25.78 -9.92 5.51
CA LEU A 414 -25.50 -10.40 6.86
C LEU A 414 -24.33 -11.39 6.90
N GLN A 415 -24.25 -12.31 5.95
CA GLN A 415 -23.12 -13.25 5.84
C GLN A 415 -21.80 -12.52 5.56
N ASN A 416 -21.82 -11.54 4.65
CA ASN A 416 -20.65 -10.72 4.36
C ASN A 416 -20.20 -9.91 5.59
N MET A 417 -21.14 -9.28 6.30
CA MET A 417 -20.86 -8.58 7.55
C MET A 417 -20.20 -9.50 8.59
N GLU A 418 -20.72 -10.72 8.75
CA GLU A 418 -20.16 -11.68 9.71
C GLU A 418 -18.75 -12.13 9.29
N ALA A 419 -18.51 -12.36 7.99
CA ALA A 419 -17.18 -12.67 7.48
C ALA A 419 -16.18 -11.51 7.68
N GLU A 420 -16.60 -10.26 7.53
CA GLU A 420 -15.76 -9.09 7.82
C GLU A 420 -15.47 -8.93 9.31
N LYS A 421 -16.45 -9.19 10.20
CA LYS A 421 -16.19 -9.25 11.65
C LYS A 421 -15.14 -10.31 11.98
N ASP A 422 -15.23 -11.50 11.41
CA ASP A 422 -14.24 -12.57 11.63
C ASP A 422 -12.85 -12.16 11.15
N LYS A 423 -12.74 -11.45 10.02
CA LYS A 423 -11.46 -10.89 9.55
C LYS A 423 -10.92 -9.85 10.52
N ILE A 424 -11.77 -8.94 11.00
CA ILE A 424 -11.39 -7.92 11.99
C ILE A 424 -10.88 -8.60 13.27
N LEU A 425 -11.58 -9.62 13.78
CA LEU A 425 -11.16 -10.35 14.97
C LEU A 425 -9.79 -11.03 14.80
N LYS A 426 -9.52 -11.63 13.63
CA LYS A 426 -8.20 -12.20 13.31
C LYS A 426 -7.11 -11.15 13.27
N LEU A 427 -7.38 -10.00 12.64
CA LEU A 427 -6.42 -8.89 12.59
C LEU A 427 -6.18 -8.29 13.98
N SER A 428 -7.23 -8.14 14.81
CA SER A 428 -7.08 -7.69 16.20
C SER A 428 -6.24 -8.65 17.03
N ALA A 429 -6.42 -9.96 16.86
CA ALA A 429 -5.59 -10.95 17.53
C ALA A 429 -4.12 -10.87 17.11
N GLU A 430 -3.85 -10.66 15.81
CA GLU A 430 -2.49 -10.51 15.29
C GLU A 430 -1.83 -9.20 15.76
N ILE A 431 -2.57 -8.09 15.79
CA ILE A 431 -2.10 -6.83 16.38
C ILE A 431 -1.70 -7.03 17.83
N LEU A 432 -2.54 -7.69 18.64
CA LEU A 432 -2.28 -7.92 20.06
C LEU A 432 -1.05 -8.82 20.27
N ARG A 433 -0.84 -9.80 19.38
CA ARG A 433 0.37 -10.64 19.35
C ARG A 433 1.60 -9.80 19.04
N LEU A 434 1.54 -8.96 18.02
CA LEU A 434 2.65 -8.08 17.63
C LEU A 434 2.97 -7.06 18.73
N GLU A 435 1.97 -6.45 19.36
CA GLU A 435 2.15 -5.55 20.49
C GLU A 435 2.87 -6.22 21.66
N LYS A 436 2.50 -7.47 21.98
CA LYS A 436 3.20 -8.26 23.00
C LYS A 436 4.67 -8.47 22.64
N THR A 437 4.97 -8.87 21.39
CA THR A 437 6.37 -9.06 20.96
C THR A 437 7.17 -7.75 21.00
N VAL A 438 6.57 -6.63 20.59
CA VAL A 438 7.22 -5.31 20.67
C VAL A 438 7.49 -4.93 22.12
N GLN A 439 6.59 -5.24 23.04
CA GLN A 439 6.77 -4.96 24.46
C GLN A 439 7.88 -5.82 25.09
N GLU A 440 7.99 -7.09 24.67
CA GLU A 440 9.09 -7.98 25.04
C GLU A 440 10.45 -7.47 24.51
N GLU A 441 10.53 -7.06 23.25
CA GLU A 441 11.75 -6.46 22.69
C GLU A 441 12.15 -5.16 23.41
N ARG A 442 11.17 -4.33 23.79
CA ARG A 442 11.42 -3.12 24.57
C ARG A 442 11.98 -3.43 25.95
N SER A 443 11.46 -4.46 26.63
CA SER A 443 11.97 -4.85 27.95
C SER A 443 13.38 -5.42 27.85
N GLN A 444 13.65 -6.27 26.85
CA GLN A 444 14.99 -6.78 26.55
C GLN A 444 15.98 -5.64 26.23
N SER A 445 15.59 -4.69 25.38
CA SER A 445 16.40 -3.51 25.09
C SER A 445 16.72 -2.69 26.34
N HIS A 446 15.75 -2.59 27.27
CA HIS A 446 16.00 -1.91 28.55
C HIS A 446 17.02 -2.67 29.41
N VAL A 447 16.91 -4.00 29.48
CA VAL A 447 17.88 -4.86 30.19
C VAL A 447 19.28 -4.69 29.61
N PHE A 448 19.45 -4.82 28.29
CA PHE A 448 20.75 -4.64 27.65
C PHE A 448 21.34 -3.24 27.87
N LYS A 449 20.51 -2.19 27.91
CA LYS A 449 20.99 -0.84 28.25
C LYS A 449 21.51 -0.76 29.69
N THR A 450 20.84 -1.42 30.63
CA THR A 450 21.31 -1.46 32.03
C THR A 450 22.58 -2.27 32.20
N GLU A 451 22.70 -3.40 31.50
CA GLU A 451 23.92 -4.21 31.50
C GLU A 451 25.10 -3.45 30.88
N LEU A 452 24.88 -2.78 29.75
CA LEU A 452 25.90 -1.94 29.12
C LEU A 452 26.37 -0.79 30.03
N ALA A 453 25.44 -0.16 30.76
CA ALA A 453 25.80 0.87 31.72
C ALA A 453 26.66 0.29 32.85
N ARG A 454 26.27 -0.87 33.38
CA ARG A 454 27.02 -1.57 34.43
C ARG A 454 28.43 -1.97 33.97
N GLU A 455 28.56 -2.46 32.74
CA GLU A 455 29.86 -2.85 32.16
C GLU A 455 30.77 -1.64 31.95
N LYS A 456 30.21 -0.50 31.51
CA LYS A 456 30.94 0.77 31.40
C LYS A 456 31.44 1.25 32.75
N ASP A 457 30.59 1.18 33.78
CA ASP A 457 30.97 1.57 35.15
C ASP A 457 32.08 0.65 35.69
N SER A 458 31.96 -0.67 35.46
CA SER A 458 33.00 -1.65 35.83
C SER A 458 34.33 -1.39 35.11
N SER A 459 34.28 -1.16 33.80
CA SER A 459 35.46 -0.82 32.99
C SER A 459 36.12 0.48 33.46
N LEU A 460 35.32 1.48 33.85
CA LEU A 460 35.84 2.75 34.36
C LEU A 460 36.55 2.56 35.70
N VAL A 461 35.99 1.73 36.61
CA VAL A 461 36.61 1.39 37.88
C VAL A 461 37.93 0.67 37.66
N GLN A 462 37.96 -0.37 36.83
CA GLN A 462 39.20 -1.09 36.49
C GLN A 462 40.27 -0.15 35.92
N LEU A 463 39.89 0.75 35.01
CA LEU A 463 40.82 1.72 34.43
C LEU A 463 41.33 2.73 35.47
N SER A 464 40.52 3.10 36.46
CA SER A 464 40.95 3.94 37.58
C SER A 464 41.92 3.21 38.52
N GLU A 465 41.69 1.93 38.76
CA GLU A 465 42.54 1.06 39.57
C GLU A 465 43.90 0.85 38.89
N SER A 466 43.93 0.48 37.61
CA SER A 466 45.19 0.33 36.85
C SER A 466 45.97 1.65 36.77
N LYS A 467 45.28 2.80 36.66
CA LYS A 467 45.95 4.11 36.74
C LYS A 467 46.57 4.34 38.12
N ARG A 468 45.87 3.99 39.20
CA ARG A 468 46.36 4.10 40.57
C ARG A 468 47.60 3.23 40.76
N GLU A 469 47.53 1.95 40.38
CA GLU A 469 48.65 1.02 40.43
C GLU A 469 49.86 1.52 39.64
N LEU A 470 49.63 2.05 38.43
CA LEU A 470 50.69 2.61 37.60
C LEU A 470 51.34 3.84 38.24
N THR A 471 50.56 4.70 38.91
CA THR A 471 51.12 5.83 39.68
C THR A 471 51.93 5.37 40.89
N GLU A 472 51.46 4.33 41.60
CA GLU A 472 52.17 3.72 42.73
C GLU A 472 53.50 3.12 42.26
N LEU A 473 53.49 2.33 41.18
CA LEU A 473 54.70 1.75 40.58
C LEU A 473 55.69 2.82 40.11
N ARG A 474 55.22 3.91 39.47
CA ARG A 474 56.08 5.04 39.10
C ARG A 474 56.71 5.71 40.32
N SER A 475 55.95 5.83 41.42
CA SER A 475 56.47 6.41 42.65
C SER A 475 57.53 5.51 43.30
N ALA A 476 57.29 4.19 43.33
CA ALA A 476 58.23 3.20 43.82
C ALA A 476 59.52 3.17 42.99
N LEU A 477 59.41 3.24 41.66
CA LEU A 477 60.56 3.32 40.76
C LEU A 477 61.42 4.56 41.05
N ARG A 478 60.82 5.73 41.31
CA ARG A 478 61.58 6.93 41.70
C ARG A 478 62.32 6.76 43.02
N VAL A 479 61.71 6.07 43.98
CA VAL A 479 62.37 5.79 45.28
C VAL A 479 63.58 4.88 45.05
N LEU A 480 63.39 3.76 44.35
CA LEU A 480 64.49 2.84 44.00
C LEU A 480 65.60 3.53 43.20
N GLN A 481 65.25 4.48 42.31
CA GLN A 481 66.23 5.26 41.57
C GLN A 481 67.08 6.14 42.49
N LYS A 482 66.46 6.81 43.46
CA LYS A 482 67.17 7.61 44.46
C LYS A 482 68.05 6.76 45.37
N GLU A 483 67.56 5.60 45.80
CA GLU A 483 68.35 4.63 46.58
C GLU A 483 69.56 4.14 45.78
N LYS A 484 69.40 3.85 44.48
CA LYS A 484 70.51 3.49 43.58
C LYS A 484 71.54 4.62 43.49
N GLU A 485 71.10 5.86 43.29
CA GLU A 485 71.99 7.03 43.23
C GLU A 485 72.76 7.22 44.56
N GLN A 486 72.09 7.06 45.69
CA GLN A 486 72.71 7.11 47.01
C GLN A 486 73.78 6.01 47.19
N LEU A 487 73.44 4.76 46.86
CA LEU A 487 74.40 3.65 46.92
C LEU A 487 75.59 3.85 45.97
N GLN A 488 75.38 4.46 44.80
CA GLN A 488 76.47 4.84 43.90
C GLN A 488 77.38 5.91 44.49
N ALA A 489 76.83 6.91 45.17
CA ALA A 489 77.60 7.93 45.88
C ALA A 489 78.42 7.31 47.03
N GLU A 490 77.80 6.49 47.88
CA GLU A 490 78.48 5.76 48.96
C GLU A 490 79.62 4.87 48.41
N LYS A 491 79.38 4.19 47.28
CA LYS A 491 80.41 3.41 46.58
C LYS A 491 81.58 4.29 46.13
N GLN A 492 81.33 5.49 45.59
CA GLN A 492 82.39 6.42 45.17
C GLN A 492 83.20 6.92 46.37
N GLU A 493 82.56 7.29 47.47
CA GLU A 493 83.23 7.69 48.71
C GLU A 493 84.12 6.57 49.25
N LEU A 494 83.64 5.33 49.25
CA LEU A 494 84.43 4.16 49.64
C LEU A 494 85.64 3.94 48.72
N LEU A 495 85.48 4.08 47.40
CA LEU A 495 86.58 4.01 46.43
C LEU A 495 87.63 5.10 46.67
N GLU A 496 87.21 6.33 46.98
CA GLU A 496 88.13 7.42 47.33
C GLU A 496 88.86 7.15 48.64
N TYR A 497 88.16 6.61 49.63
CA TYR A 497 88.75 6.23 50.91
C TYR A 497 89.79 5.12 50.73
N MET A 498 89.48 4.09 49.92
CA MET A 498 90.44 3.05 49.54
C MET A 498 91.66 3.64 48.85
N ARG A 499 91.51 4.53 47.86
CA ARG A 499 92.66 5.21 47.22
C ARG A 499 93.51 6.01 48.21
N LYS A 500 92.88 6.71 49.16
CA LYS A 500 93.60 7.45 50.22
C LYS A 500 94.37 6.50 51.14
N LEU A 501 93.79 5.35 51.47
CA LEU A 501 94.46 4.31 52.25
C LEU A 501 95.62 3.69 51.47
N GLU A 502 95.43 3.35 50.20
CA GLU A 502 96.48 2.85 49.30
C GLU A 502 97.64 3.85 49.24
N ALA A 503 97.37 5.13 48.99
CA ALA A 503 98.41 6.16 48.96
C ALA A 503 99.14 6.34 50.32
N ARG A 504 98.46 6.12 51.45
CA ARG A 504 99.10 6.11 52.77
C ARG A 504 99.97 4.87 52.97
N LEU A 505 99.51 3.71 52.52
CA LEU A 505 100.28 2.48 52.57
C LEU A 505 101.50 2.55 51.65
N GLU A 506 101.37 3.14 50.46
CA GLU A 506 102.48 3.43 49.54
C GLU A 506 103.50 4.34 50.21
N LYS A 507 103.07 5.44 50.86
CA LYS A 507 103.99 6.31 51.63
C LYS A 507 104.71 5.60 52.76
N VAL A 508 104.00 4.75 53.51
CA VAL A 508 104.62 3.96 54.60
C VAL A 508 105.59 2.92 54.03
N ALA A 509 105.28 2.34 52.86
CA ALA A 509 106.20 1.47 52.15
C ALA A 509 107.44 2.26 51.67
N ASP A 510 107.27 3.43 51.06
CA ASP A 510 108.38 4.32 50.66
C ASP A 510 109.22 4.78 51.86
N GLU A 511 108.61 5.07 53.01
CA GLU A 511 109.30 5.41 54.26
C GLU A 511 110.10 4.22 54.81
N LYS A 512 109.52 3.00 54.80
CA LYS A 512 110.24 1.77 55.15
C LYS A 512 111.38 1.46 54.20
N TRP A 513 111.21 1.65 52.88
CA TRP A 513 112.28 1.45 51.91
C TRP A 513 113.39 2.50 52.04
N ASN A 514 113.07 3.72 52.47
CA ASN A 514 114.08 4.73 52.80
C ASN A 514 114.78 4.47 54.15
N GLU A 515 114.11 3.84 55.12
CA GLU A 515 114.73 3.36 56.37
C GLU A 515 115.60 2.11 56.14
N ASP A 516 115.13 1.12 55.37
CA ASP A 516 115.89 -0.10 55.05
C ASP A 516 117.12 0.21 54.15
N ALA A 517 117.10 1.28 53.34
CA ALA A 517 118.30 1.78 52.65
C ALA A 517 119.30 2.52 53.59
N ALA A 518 118.89 2.87 54.80
CA ALA A 518 119.71 3.57 55.80
C ALA A 518 120.14 2.66 56.98
N THR A 519 119.60 1.44 57.10
CA THR A 519 119.91 0.48 58.18
C THR A 519 120.21 -0.93 57.68
N GLU A 520 120.89 -1.07 56.55
CA GLU A 520 121.71 -2.24 56.21
C GLU A 520 123.19 -1.94 56.41
N ASP A 521 123.63 -1.86 57.67
CA ASP A 521 124.99 -2.24 58.08
C ASP A 521 124.94 -2.74 59.54
N GLU A 522 125.56 -3.90 59.77
CA GLU A 522 125.72 -4.66 61.03
C GLU A 522 124.65 -5.68 61.46
N GLU A 523 124.75 -6.84 60.79
CA GLU A 523 125.06 -8.17 61.37
C GLU A 523 124.04 -8.96 62.22
N ALA A 524 123.37 -9.88 61.52
CA ALA A 524 123.51 -11.35 61.61
C ALA A 524 123.13 -12.14 62.91
N THR A 525 121.94 -12.78 62.82
CA THR A 525 121.61 -14.21 63.15
C THR A 525 121.66 -14.72 64.61
N PRO A 526 121.07 -15.89 65.00
CA PRO A 526 120.10 -16.80 64.33
C PRO A 526 118.89 -17.26 65.19
N GLY A 527 117.85 -17.82 64.54
CA GLY A 527 117.34 -19.16 64.86
C GLY A 527 116.04 -19.36 65.68
N LEU A 528 115.12 -20.13 65.06
CA LEU A 528 114.16 -21.09 65.66
C LEU A 528 112.91 -20.48 66.36
N SER A 529 111.67 -20.97 66.27
CA SER A 529 111.06 -22.20 65.72
C SER A 529 109.52 -22.18 65.93
N LEU A 530 108.78 -22.92 65.08
CA LEU A 530 107.49 -23.63 65.31
C LEU A 530 106.19 -22.80 65.54
N SER A 531 105.23 -22.73 64.60
CA SER A 531 104.12 -23.69 64.28
C SER A 531 102.82 -23.43 65.09
N PRO A 532 101.64 -24.03 64.77
CA PRO A 532 100.51 -23.35 64.10
C PRO A 532 99.13 -23.56 64.81
N VAL A 533 98.01 -23.30 64.09
CA VAL A 533 96.61 -23.71 64.37
C VAL A 533 95.88 -22.73 65.34
N LEU A 534 94.71 -22.14 65.02
CA LEU A 534 93.41 -22.66 64.51
C LEU A 534 92.76 -21.73 63.48
#